data_AF-A0A7J8EZ70-F1
#
_entry.id   AF-A0A7J8EZ70-F1
#
_cell.length_a   1.000
_cell.length_b   1.000
_cell.length_c   1.000
_cell.angle_alpha   90.00
_cell.angle_beta   90.00
_cell.angle_gamma   90.00
#
_symmetry.space_group_name_H-M   'P 1'
#
loop_
_entity.id
_entity.type
_entity.pdbx_description
1 polymer ?
#
loop_
_entity_poly.entity_id
_entity_poly.type
_entity_poly.pdbx_seq_one_letter_code
_entity_poly.pdbx_strand_id
1 'polypeptide(L)'
;MELHRKEALTKDMEYFFGEDWKKQVKCSEATRKYVERIHYVGQHEPELLVAHAYTRYMGDLSGGQVLKKVAQRALKLPSTGEGTQFYLFENVNNAQQFKQFYRARMNALDLNPKTKEKIVEEANKAFEYNMQIFNELDQAGSLLAKEILEDGLPVHNGKGDVHQCPYYAAKQDKGALKGSICPFRTALAMLSKPSFQFILATSVALAAGLLAWYYM
;
A
#
# COMPACT_ATOMS: atom_id res chain seq x y z
N MET A 1 -7.05 0.09 20.47
CA MET A 1 -5.97 1.00 20.00
C MET A 1 -4.99 0.33 19.02
N GLU A 2 -5.09 -0.97 18.81
CA GLU A 2 -4.10 -1.85 18.16
C GLU A 2 -4.03 -1.62 16.64
N LEU A 3 -5.18 -1.35 16.02
CA LEU A 3 -5.33 -1.26 14.57
C LEU A 3 -5.37 0.17 14.03
N HIS A 4 -5.73 1.16 14.85
CA HIS A 4 -5.93 2.53 14.36
C HIS A 4 -4.64 3.06 13.73
N ARG A 5 -4.75 3.65 12.52
CA ARG A 5 -3.61 4.13 11.73
C ARG A 5 -3.45 5.64 11.70
N LYS A 6 -4.43 6.40 12.19
CA LYS A 6 -4.48 7.87 12.06
C LYS A 6 -3.23 8.57 12.60
N GLU A 7 -2.77 8.20 13.79
CA GLU A 7 -1.59 8.82 14.40
C GLU A 7 -0.31 8.46 13.64
N ALA A 8 -0.14 7.20 13.26
CA ALA A 8 0.98 6.74 12.45
C ALA A 8 1.01 7.46 11.08
N LEU A 9 -0.13 7.55 10.40
CA LEU A 9 -0.26 8.29 9.15
C LEU A 9 0.03 9.78 9.33
N THR A 10 -0.37 10.39 10.46
CA THR A 10 -0.04 11.80 10.74
C THR A 10 1.47 12.01 10.80
N LYS A 11 2.22 11.13 11.47
CA LYS A 11 3.68 11.17 11.51
C LYS A 11 4.30 10.98 10.13
N ASP A 12 3.76 10.06 9.32
CA ASP A 12 4.24 9.85 7.95
C ASP A 12 3.97 11.08 7.07
N MET A 13 2.81 11.73 7.22
CA MET A 13 2.49 12.97 6.51
C MET A 13 3.43 14.11 6.90
N GLU A 14 3.75 14.25 8.18
CA GLU A 14 4.73 15.24 8.67
C GLU A 14 6.13 14.96 8.10
N TYR A 15 6.53 13.69 8.01
CA TYR A 15 7.80 13.31 7.40
C TYR A 15 7.88 13.70 5.91
N PHE A 16 6.83 13.45 5.13
CA PHE A 16 6.85 13.70 3.68
C PHE A 16 6.55 15.14 3.27
N PHE A 17 5.73 15.87 4.04
CA PHE A 17 5.19 17.18 3.65
C PHE A 17 5.52 18.30 4.66
N GLY A 18 6.20 17.99 5.77
CA GLY A 18 6.53 18.92 6.84
C GLY A 18 5.37 19.24 7.79
N GLU A 19 5.62 20.10 8.78
CA GLU A 19 4.65 20.42 9.86
C GLU A 19 3.33 21.03 9.34
N ASP A 20 3.39 21.81 8.27
CA ASP A 20 2.24 22.49 7.66
C ASP A 20 1.47 21.62 6.63
N TRP A 21 1.69 20.30 6.60
CA TRP A 21 1.12 19.40 5.60
C TRP A 21 -0.40 19.52 5.44
N LYS A 22 -1.12 19.75 6.55
CA LYS A 22 -2.59 19.88 6.55
C LYS A 22 -3.11 21.04 5.70
N LYS A 23 -2.31 22.09 5.51
CA LYS A 23 -2.68 23.25 4.68
C LYS A 23 -2.40 23.01 3.19
N GLN A 24 -1.50 22.08 2.88
CA GLN A 24 -0.97 21.85 1.54
C GLN A 24 -1.66 20.68 0.84
N VAL A 25 -1.95 19.61 1.58
CA VAL A 25 -2.46 18.37 1.03
C VAL A 25 -3.99 18.44 0.89
N LYS A 26 -4.48 18.06 -0.29
CA LYS A 26 -5.91 17.91 -0.56
C LYS A 26 -6.24 16.44 -0.77
N CYS A 27 -7.43 16.05 -0.30
CA CYS A 27 -7.97 14.72 -0.58
C CYS A 27 -8.26 14.61 -2.07
N SER A 28 -7.83 13.51 -2.70
CA SER A 28 -8.13 13.24 -4.10
C SER A 28 -9.62 12.86 -4.28
N GLU A 29 -10.12 12.88 -5.50
CA GLU A 29 -11.53 12.63 -5.78
C GLU A 29 -11.93 11.19 -5.46
N ALA A 30 -11.10 10.21 -5.83
CA ALA A 30 -11.37 8.80 -5.49
C ALA A 30 -11.34 8.57 -3.97
N THR A 31 -10.38 9.19 -3.27
CA THR A 31 -10.28 9.09 -1.81
C THR A 31 -11.48 9.75 -1.12
N ARG A 32 -11.91 10.93 -1.59
CA ARG A 32 -13.08 11.64 -1.06
C ARG A 32 -14.35 10.79 -1.16
N LYS A 33 -14.60 10.17 -2.32
CA LYS A 33 -15.75 9.25 -2.51
C LYS A 33 -15.72 8.09 -1.52
N TYR A 34 -14.55 7.52 -1.25
CA TYR A 34 -14.44 6.42 -0.29
C TYR A 34 -14.69 6.89 1.15
N VAL A 35 -14.13 8.05 1.53
CA VAL A 35 -14.38 8.68 2.84
C VAL A 35 -15.87 8.97 3.04
N GLU A 36 -16.56 9.50 2.03
CA GLU A 36 -18.00 9.75 2.06
C GLU A 36 -18.80 8.48 2.28
N ARG A 37 -18.45 7.37 1.60
CA ARG A 37 -19.11 6.08 1.83
C ARG A 37 -18.89 5.57 3.26
N ILE A 38 -17.67 5.67 3.80
CA ILE A 38 -17.37 5.26 5.17
C ILE A 38 -18.20 6.07 6.17
N HIS A 39 -18.32 7.39 5.98
CA HIS A 39 -19.15 8.24 6.83
C HIS A 39 -20.63 7.86 6.74
N TYR A 40 -21.15 7.66 5.52
CA TYR A 40 -22.52 7.24 5.31
C TYR A 40 -22.82 5.92 6.02
N VAL A 41 -22.00 4.89 5.80
CA VAL A 41 -22.14 3.57 6.42
C VAL A 41 -22.06 3.68 7.94
N GLY A 42 -21.08 4.40 8.47
CA GLY A 42 -20.93 4.57 9.91
C GLY A 42 -22.09 5.30 10.60
N GLN A 43 -22.84 6.13 9.87
CA GLN A 43 -23.96 6.91 10.41
C GLN A 43 -25.33 6.24 10.18
N HIS A 44 -25.51 5.51 9.06
CA HIS A 44 -26.81 5.05 8.61
C HIS A 44 -26.93 3.52 8.50
N GLU A 45 -25.82 2.80 8.30
CA GLU A 45 -25.78 1.34 8.13
C GLU A 45 -24.62 0.72 8.96
N PRO A 46 -24.52 0.99 10.28
CA PRO A 46 -23.34 0.70 11.07
C PRO A 46 -22.96 -0.79 11.12
N GLU A 47 -23.91 -1.70 10.91
CA GLU A 47 -23.66 -3.14 10.78
C GLU A 47 -22.76 -3.50 9.59
N LEU A 48 -22.69 -2.65 8.58
CA LEU A 48 -21.84 -2.84 7.40
C LEU A 48 -20.42 -2.29 7.61
N LEU A 49 -20.18 -1.53 8.67
CA LEU A 49 -18.87 -0.91 8.93
C LEU A 49 -17.74 -1.96 9.09
N VAL A 50 -18.10 -3.16 9.54
CA VAL A 50 -17.17 -4.30 9.64
C VAL A 50 -16.58 -4.68 8.28
N ALA A 51 -17.31 -4.47 7.18
CA ALA A 51 -16.82 -4.73 5.83
C ALA A 51 -15.60 -3.86 5.51
N HIS A 52 -15.69 -2.54 5.76
CA HIS A 52 -14.58 -1.61 5.55
C HIS A 52 -13.39 -1.89 6.48
N ALA A 53 -13.67 -2.13 7.76
CA ALA A 53 -12.64 -2.42 8.75
C ALA A 53 -11.88 -3.71 8.41
N TYR A 54 -12.61 -4.77 8.03
CA TYR A 54 -12.01 -6.04 7.60
C TYR A 54 -11.14 -5.85 6.36
N THR A 55 -11.67 -5.25 5.30
CA THR A 55 -10.95 -5.04 4.03
C THR A 55 -9.65 -4.26 4.23
N ARG A 56 -9.65 -3.21 5.06
CA ARG A 56 -8.43 -2.42 5.34
C ARG A 56 -7.49 -3.13 6.30
N TYR A 57 -7.90 -3.35 7.54
CA TYR A 57 -6.97 -3.78 8.60
C TYR A 57 -6.43 -5.19 8.41
N MET A 58 -7.23 -6.12 7.87
CA MET A 58 -6.73 -7.47 7.60
C MET A 58 -5.74 -7.49 6.44
N GLY A 59 -5.92 -6.60 5.46
CA GLY A 59 -4.96 -6.36 4.39
C GLY A 59 -3.65 -5.78 4.94
N ASP A 60 -3.74 -4.71 5.73
CA ASP A 60 -2.58 -4.03 6.32
C ASP A 60 -1.73 -4.98 7.18
N LEU A 61 -2.38 -5.82 8.02
CA LEU A 61 -1.71 -6.84 8.84
C LEU A 61 -1.10 -8.01 8.05
N SER A 62 -1.49 -8.21 6.79
CA SER A 62 -1.00 -9.33 5.98
C SER A 62 0.25 -8.98 5.18
N GLY A 63 0.38 -7.73 4.72
CA GLY A 63 1.48 -7.30 3.85
C GLY A 63 2.37 -6.19 4.42
N GLY A 64 2.01 -5.57 5.55
CA GLY A 64 2.64 -4.34 6.02
C GLY A 64 4.16 -4.42 6.16
N GLN A 65 4.69 -5.50 6.73
CA GLN A 65 6.14 -5.65 6.94
C GLN A 65 6.94 -5.79 5.63
N VAL A 66 6.35 -6.43 4.61
CA VAL A 66 6.98 -6.54 3.29
C VAL A 66 6.94 -5.19 2.59
N LEU A 67 5.78 -4.53 2.58
CA LEU A 67 5.60 -3.22 1.96
C LEU A 67 6.48 -2.15 2.60
N LYS A 68 6.65 -2.16 3.94
CA LYS A 68 7.60 -1.30 4.65
C LYS A 68 9.01 -1.42 4.09
N LYS A 69 9.54 -2.64 4.00
CA LYS A 69 10.91 -2.88 3.52
C LYS A 69 11.06 -2.48 2.05
N VAL A 70 10.05 -2.73 1.23
CA VAL A 70 10.04 -2.32 -0.18
C VAL A 70 10.06 -0.81 -0.30
N ALA A 71 9.20 -0.09 0.43
CA ALA A 71 9.13 1.36 0.43
C ALA A 71 10.44 1.99 0.95
N GLN A 72 10.98 1.50 2.08
CA GLN A 72 12.24 1.99 2.63
C GLN A 72 13.39 1.86 1.62
N ARG A 73 13.49 0.71 0.94
CA ARG A 73 14.52 0.49 -0.08
C ARG A 73 14.31 1.36 -1.32
N ALA A 74 13.09 1.39 -1.86
CA ALA A 74 12.80 2.08 -3.11
C ALA A 74 12.92 3.61 -2.98
N LEU A 75 12.53 4.15 -1.83
CA LEU A 75 12.52 5.58 -1.53
C LEU A 75 13.69 6.03 -0.65
N LYS A 76 14.68 5.16 -0.42
CA LYS A 76 15.86 5.44 0.44
C LYS A 76 15.49 6.01 1.82
N LEU A 77 14.44 5.49 2.45
CA LEU A 77 13.97 5.97 3.76
C LEU A 77 14.82 5.41 4.91
N PRO A 78 14.90 6.10 6.05
CA PRO A 78 15.65 5.65 7.22
C PRO A 78 15.19 4.27 7.71
N SER A 79 16.16 3.46 8.15
CA SER A 79 15.89 2.14 8.75
C SER A 79 15.17 2.24 10.09
N THR A 80 15.29 3.38 10.78
CA THR A 80 14.60 3.77 12.02
C THR A 80 13.08 3.84 11.87
N GLY A 81 12.56 3.98 10.64
CA GLY A 81 11.14 3.77 10.29
C GLY A 81 10.33 5.04 10.04
N GLU A 82 10.93 6.22 10.12
CA GLU A 82 10.32 7.48 9.70
C GLU A 82 9.83 7.40 8.24
N GLY A 83 8.65 7.98 7.99
CA GLY A 83 7.96 7.89 6.69
C GLY A 83 7.33 6.53 6.38
N THR A 84 7.34 5.57 7.30
CA THR A 84 6.71 4.24 7.12
C THR A 84 5.99 3.72 8.37
N GLN A 85 5.61 4.60 9.30
CA GLN A 85 4.93 4.26 10.55
C GLN A 85 3.59 3.56 10.31
N PHE A 86 2.88 3.89 9.24
CA PHE A 86 1.63 3.25 8.83
C PHE A 86 1.72 1.71 8.78
N TYR A 87 2.86 1.18 8.31
CA TYR A 87 3.09 -0.25 8.17
C TYR A 87 3.48 -0.96 9.48
N LEU A 88 3.70 -0.20 10.56
CA LEU A 88 4.11 -0.72 11.86
C LEU A 88 2.92 -0.81 12.82
N PHE A 89 2.67 -2.01 13.35
CA PHE A 89 1.64 -2.27 14.36
C PHE A 89 2.31 -2.56 15.69
N GLU A 90 2.79 -1.52 16.39
CA GLU A 90 3.56 -1.65 17.65
C GLU A 90 2.78 -2.39 18.75
N ASN A 91 1.46 -2.28 18.73
CA ASN A 91 0.56 -2.89 19.70
C ASN A 91 0.06 -4.30 19.27
N VAL A 92 0.65 -4.89 18.22
CA VAL A 92 0.30 -6.23 17.74
C VAL A 92 1.56 -7.11 17.68
N ASN A 93 1.74 -7.94 18.70
CA ASN A 93 2.92 -8.82 18.82
C ASN A 93 2.98 -9.90 17.73
N ASN A 94 1.85 -10.55 17.43
CA ASN A 94 1.76 -11.59 16.41
C ASN A 94 0.57 -11.33 15.49
N ALA A 95 0.86 -10.89 14.26
CA ALA A 95 -0.16 -10.54 13.28
C ALA A 95 -1.06 -11.72 12.90
N GLN A 96 -0.54 -12.96 12.85
CA GLN A 96 -1.35 -14.13 12.50
C GLN A 96 -2.35 -14.48 13.59
N GLN A 97 -1.90 -14.51 14.86
CA GLN A 97 -2.78 -14.71 16.01
C GLN A 97 -3.82 -13.61 16.13
N PHE A 98 -3.42 -12.35 15.92
CA PHE A 98 -4.36 -11.22 15.96
C PHE A 98 -5.42 -11.31 14.86
N LYS A 99 -5.05 -11.71 13.64
CA LYS A 99 -6.02 -11.96 12.55
C LYS A 99 -6.99 -13.09 12.87
N GLN A 100 -6.53 -14.17 13.51
CA GLN A 100 -7.41 -15.25 13.96
C GLN A 100 -8.38 -14.75 15.04
N PHE A 101 -7.88 -14.02 16.03
CA PHE A 101 -8.70 -13.38 17.05
C PHE A 101 -9.75 -12.44 16.44
N TYR A 102 -9.34 -11.57 15.52
CA TYR A 102 -10.26 -10.64 14.84
C TYR A 102 -11.38 -11.38 14.10
N ARG A 103 -11.04 -12.44 13.34
CA ARG A 103 -12.04 -13.27 12.65
C ARG A 103 -13.01 -13.95 13.62
N ALA A 104 -12.52 -14.46 14.74
CA ALA A 104 -13.37 -15.06 15.76
C ALA A 104 -14.35 -14.04 16.36
N ARG A 105 -13.91 -12.80 16.62
CA ARG A 105 -14.78 -11.72 17.09
C ARG A 105 -15.83 -11.32 16.06
N MET A 106 -15.45 -11.25 14.78
CA MET A 106 -16.38 -10.97 13.68
C MET A 106 -17.43 -12.08 13.52
N ASN A 107 -17.03 -13.35 13.62
CA ASN A 107 -17.94 -14.49 13.53
C ASN A 107 -18.93 -14.58 14.71
N ALA A 108 -18.60 -13.95 15.84
CA ALA A 108 -19.48 -13.89 17.02
C ALA A 108 -20.53 -12.77 16.95
N LEU A 109 -20.54 -11.95 15.89
CA LEU A 109 -21.58 -10.95 15.68
C LEU A 109 -22.92 -11.64 15.39
N ASP A 110 -23.95 -11.29 16.15
CA ASP A 110 -25.31 -11.79 15.95
C ASP A 110 -25.95 -11.08 14.75
N LEU A 111 -25.88 -11.72 13.58
CA LEU A 111 -26.30 -11.15 12.30
C LEU A 111 -27.17 -12.17 11.56
N ASN A 112 -28.30 -11.69 11.05
CA ASN A 112 -29.15 -12.50 10.19
C ASN A 112 -28.46 -12.77 8.82
N PRO A 113 -28.88 -13.82 8.08
CA PRO A 113 -28.25 -14.18 6.80
C PRO A 113 -28.21 -13.04 5.77
N LYS A 114 -29.29 -12.25 5.66
CA LYS A 114 -29.38 -11.12 4.73
C LYS A 114 -28.37 -10.01 5.06
N THR A 115 -28.13 -9.75 6.34
CA THR A 115 -27.10 -8.78 6.76
C THR A 115 -25.70 -9.30 6.44
N LYS A 116 -25.44 -10.61 6.57
CA LYS A 116 -24.15 -11.20 6.19
C LYS A 116 -23.89 -11.04 4.69
N GLU A 117 -24.90 -11.25 3.84
CA GLU A 117 -24.81 -11.00 2.39
C GLU A 117 -24.47 -9.54 2.10
N LYS A 118 -25.18 -8.59 2.73
CA LYS A 118 -24.89 -7.15 2.58
C LYS A 118 -23.47 -6.78 3.01
N ILE A 119 -22.94 -7.39 4.07
CA ILE A 119 -21.55 -7.16 4.51
C ILE A 119 -20.56 -7.62 3.44
N VAL A 120 -20.81 -8.77 2.80
CA VAL A 120 -19.97 -9.26 1.71
C VAL A 120 -20.06 -8.34 0.49
N GLU A 121 -21.25 -7.89 0.12
CA GLU A 121 -21.45 -6.91 -0.96
C GLU A 121 -20.72 -5.59 -0.66
N GLU A 122 -20.80 -5.08 0.57
CA GLU A 122 -20.12 -3.87 0.97
C GLU A 122 -18.60 -4.06 1.01
N ALA A 123 -18.10 -5.25 1.35
CA ALA A 123 -16.68 -5.55 1.29
C ALA A 123 -16.16 -5.49 -0.15
N ASN A 124 -16.92 -6.00 -1.12
CA ASN A 124 -16.61 -5.88 -2.55
C ASN A 124 -16.59 -4.41 -2.99
N LYS A 125 -17.59 -3.61 -2.61
CA LYS A 125 -17.58 -2.16 -2.86
C LYS A 125 -16.37 -1.47 -2.24
N ALA A 126 -15.98 -1.84 -1.02
CA ALA A 126 -14.77 -1.33 -0.39
C ALA A 126 -13.53 -1.66 -1.23
N PHE A 127 -13.42 -2.87 -1.80
CA PHE A 127 -12.35 -3.21 -2.75
C PHE A 127 -12.40 -2.35 -4.02
N GLU A 128 -13.58 -2.11 -4.60
CA GLU A 128 -13.75 -1.24 -5.76
C GLU A 128 -13.27 0.20 -5.49
N TYR A 129 -13.58 0.76 -4.31
CA TYR A 129 -13.05 2.07 -3.90
C TYR A 129 -11.52 2.07 -3.81
N ASN A 130 -10.91 1.01 -3.25
CA ASN A 130 -9.45 0.91 -3.21
C ASN A 130 -8.87 0.85 -4.63
N MET A 131 -9.51 0.13 -5.56
CA MET A 131 -9.08 0.08 -6.96
C MET A 131 -9.18 1.44 -7.65
N GLN A 132 -10.25 2.21 -7.39
CA GLN A 132 -10.38 3.57 -7.92
C GLN A 132 -9.25 4.47 -7.43
N ILE A 133 -8.88 4.38 -6.14
CA ILE A 133 -7.73 5.12 -5.58
C ILE A 133 -6.43 4.70 -6.27
N PHE A 134 -6.17 3.40 -6.44
CA PHE A 134 -4.96 2.94 -7.12
C PHE A 134 -4.88 3.40 -8.58
N ASN A 135 -6.00 3.37 -9.31
CA ASN A 135 -6.07 3.84 -10.68
C ASN A 135 -5.78 5.35 -10.78
N GLU A 136 -6.32 6.14 -9.86
CA GLU A 136 -6.06 7.59 -9.79
C GLU A 136 -4.58 7.88 -9.52
N LEU A 137 -3.94 7.12 -8.62
CA LEU A 137 -2.50 7.25 -8.33
C LEU A 137 -1.63 6.81 -9.51
N ASP A 138 -1.99 5.76 -10.24
CA ASP A 138 -1.26 5.29 -11.42
C ASP A 138 -1.31 6.32 -12.56
N GLN A 139 -2.49 6.93 -12.77
CA GLN A 139 -2.65 8.03 -13.72
C GLN A 139 -1.81 9.24 -13.34
N ALA A 140 -1.85 9.65 -12.06
CA ALA A 140 -1.03 10.76 -11.56
C ALA A 140 0.47 10.49 -11.74
N GLY A 141 0.93 9.28 -11.41
CA GLY A 141 2.32 8.86 -11.61
C GLY A 141 2.74 8.87 -13.09
N SER A 142 1.85 8.44 -13.97
CA SER A 142 2.09 8.45 -15.42
C SER A 142 2.20 9.85 -16.00
N LEU A 143 1.38 10.80 -15.51
CA LEU A 143 1.47 12.21 -15.92
C LEU A 143 2.79 12.84 -15.47
N LEU A 144 3.18 12.64 -14.21
CA LEU A 144 4.47 13.11 -13.69
C LEU A 144 5.66 12.56 -14.49
N ALA A 145 5.60 11.29 -14.89
CA ALA A 145 6.64 10.69 -15.72
C ALA A 145 6.75 11.38 -17.09
N LYS A 146 5.62 11.71 -17.72
CA LYS A 146 5.59 12.44 -19.00
C LYS A 146 6.13 13.86 -18.87
N GLU A 147 5.70 14.62 -17.85
CA GLU A 147 6.18 15.99 -17.60
C GLU A 147 7.71 16.03 -17.40
N ILE A 148 8.27 15.06 -16.65
CA ILE A 148 9.72 14.98 -16.43
C ILE A 148 10.48 14.65 -17.74
N LEU A 149 9.88 13.87 -18.63
CA LEU A 149 10.45 13.50 -19.92
C LEU A 149 10.37 14.63 -20.94
N GLU A 150 9.32 15.45 -20.89
CA GLU A 150 9.04 16.49 -21.88
C GLU A 150 9.65 17.86 -21.53
N ASP A 151 9.66 18.29 -20.27
CA ASP A 151 9.93 19.71 -19.94
C ASP A 151 11.31 20.01 -19.33
N GLY A 152 12.08 19.01 -18.87
CA GLY A 152 13.38 19.27 -18.24
C GLY A 152 13.34 20.22 -17.02
N LEU A 153 12.15 20.53 -16.48
CA LEU A 153 11.95 21.44 -15.36
C LEU A 153 12.39 20.79 -14.03
N PRO A 154 12.96 21.56 -13.09
CA PRO A 154 13.35 21.04 -11.79
C PRO A 154 12.12 20.65 -10.98
N VAL A 155 12.10 19.40 -10.50
CA VAL A 155 11.00 18.70 -9.78
C VAL A 155 10.65 19.34 -8.42
N HIS A 156 11.27 20.46 -8.06
CA HIS A 156 11.10 21.12 -6.77
C HIS A 156 11.25 22.64 -6.92
N ASN A 157 10.54 23.39 -6.07
CA ASN A 157 10.54 24.86 -6.00
C ASN A 157 11.83 25.46 -5.37
N GLY A 158 12.89 24.66 -5.23
CA GLY A 158 14.14 25.05 -4.58
C GLY A 158 14.06 25.27 -3.06
N LYS A 159 12.94 24.93 -2.40
CA LYS A 159 12.81 24.99 -0.94
C LYS A 159 12.76 23.58 -0.34
N GLY A 160 13.58 23.34 0.68
CA GLY A 160 13.79 22.04 1.30
C GLY A 160 15.21 21.50 1.04
N ASP A 161 15.73 20.68 1.94
CA ASP A 161 17.04 20.07 1.77
C ASP A 161 16.98 19.04 0.63
N VAL A 162 17.66 19.36 -0.49
CA VAL A 162 17.72 18.53 -1.70
C VAL A 162 18.32 17.14 -1.40
N HIS A 163 19.15 17.01 -0.37
CA HIS A 163 19.73 15.72 0.05
C HIS A 163 18.71 14.80 0.74
N GLN A 164 17.59 15.34 1.22
CA GLN A 164 16.49 14.55 1.78
C GLN A 164 15.49 14.10 0.71
N CYS A 165 15.60 14.60 -0.51
CA CYS A 165 14.75 14.20 -1.62
C CYS A 165 15.19 12.84 -2.21
N PRO A 166 14.35 11.78 -2.15
CA PRO A 166 14.69 10.44 -2.64
C PRO A 166 15.10 10.41 -4.11
N TYR A 167 14.54 11.30 -4.93
CA TYR A 167 14.80 11.39 -6.37
C TYR A 167 16.26 11.80 -6.68
N TYR A 168 16.79 12.80 -5.96
CA TYR A 168 18.15 13.30 -6.20
C TYR A 168 19.23 12.44 -5.53
N ALA A 169 18.96 11.92 -4.33
CA ALA A 169 19.83 10.96 -3.67
C ALA A 169 20.07 9.69 -4.53
N ALA A 170 19.10 9.29 -5.38
CA ALA A 170 19.25 8.18 -6.31
C ALA A 170 20.06 8.52 -7.59
N LYS A 171 20.21 9.80 -7.94
CA LYS A 171 20.96 10.24 -9.14
C LYS A 171 22.47 10.31 -8.89
N GLN A 172 22.92 10.66 -7.68
CA GLN A 172 24.36 10.71 -7.33
C GLN A 172 25.05 9.33 -7.44
N ASP A 173 24.36 8.24 -7.09
CA ASP A 173 24.88 6.87 -7.25
C ASP A 173 25.06 6.44 -8.72
N LYS A 174 24.29 7.01 -9.65
CA LYS A 174 24.38 6.66 -11.08
C LYS A 174 25.63 7.23 -11.75
N GLY A 175 26.27 8.24 -11.17
CA GLY A 175 27.54 8.79 -11.65
C GLY A 175 28.72 7.83 -11.45
N ALA A 176 28.69 7.02 -10.38
CA ALA A 176 29.77 6.08 -10.06
C ALA A 176 29.66 4.74 -10.81
N LEU A 177 28.47 4.37 -11.29
CA LEU A 177 28.20 3.04 -11.85
C LEU A 177 28.16 2.97 -13.38
N LYS A 178 28.79 3.93 -14.09
CA LYS A 178 28.80 3.93 -15.57
C LYS A 178 29.87 3.01 -16.19
N GLY A 179 30.64 2.27 -15.37
CA GLY A 179 31.82 1.53 -15.81
C GLY A 179 31.78 -0.01 -15.74
N SER A 180 30.70 -0.66 -15.29
CA SER A 180 30.73 -2.13 -15.14
C SER A 180 29.48 -2.82 -15.67
N ILE A 181 29.65 -3.55 -16.78
CA ILE A 181 28.63 -4.42 -17.37
C ILE A 181 28.53 -5.67 -16.48
N CYS A 182 27.55 -5.70 -15.59
CA CYS A 182 27.28 -6.83 -14.72
C CYS A 182 26.28 -7.80 -15.40
N PRO A 183 26.67 -9.06 -15.72
CA PRO A 183 25.82 -10.02 -16.44
C PRO A 183 24.52 -10.38 -15.70
N PHE A 184 24.46 -10.13 -14.39
CA PHE A 184 23.28 -10.34 -13.56
C PHE A 184 22.11 -9.43 -13.94
N ARG A 185 22.39 -8.23 -14.46
CA ARG A 185 21.36 -7.26 -14.86
C ARG A 185 20.61 -7.69 -16.12
N THR A 186 21.30 -8.39 -17.03
CA THR A 186 20.73 -8.95 -18.25
C THR A 186 19.82 -10.15 -17.94
N ALA A 187 20.21 -10.99 -16.98
CA ALA A 187 19.39 -12.11 -16.50
C ALA A 187 18.11 -11.62 -15.80
N LEU A 188 18.20 -10.57 -14.98
CA LEU A 188 17.05 -9.98 -14.30
C LEU A 188 16.07 -9.31 -15.29
N ALA A 189 16.58 -8.70 -16.36
CA ALA A 189 15.78 -8.11 -17.42
C ALA A 189 15.05 -9.16 -18.29
N MET A 190 15.56 -10.39 -18.36
CA MET A 190 14.84 -11.51 -18.98
C MET A 190 13.69 -12.01 -18.09
N LEU A 191 13.87 -12.05 -16.78
CA LEU A 191 12.84 -12.46 -15.81
C LEU A 191 11.69 -11.45 -15.66
N SER A 192 11.92 -10.18 -16.00
CA SER A 192 10.87 -9.15 -16.02
C SER A 192 10.02 -9.14 -17.29
N LYS A 193 10.25 -10.06 -18.24
CA LYS A 193 9.42 -10.16 -19.45
C LYS A 193 8.06 -10.82 -19.12
N PRO A 194 6.93 -10.27 -19.61
CA PRO A 194 5.58 -10.75 -19.27
C PRO A 194 5.36 -12.24 -19.54
N SER A 195 5.96 -12.76 -20.60
CA SER A 195 5.90 -14.18 -20.98
C SER A 195 6.56 -15.10 -19.95
N PHE A 196 7.65 -14.68 -19.31
CA PHE A 196 8.32 -15.47 -18.28
C PHE A 196 7.63 -15.36 -16.92
N GLN A 197 7.04 -14.21 -16.60
CA GLN A 197 6.24 -14.06 -15.38
C GLN A 197 4.99 -14.95 -15.40
N PHE A 198 4.34 -15.12 -16.57
CA PHE A 198 3.23 -16.05 -16.73
C PHE A 198 3.66 -17.51 -16.51
N ILE A 199 4.78 -17.93 -17.09
CA ILE A 199 5.31 -19.30 -16.93
C ILE A 199 5.72 -19.57 -15.46
N LEU A 200 6.30 -18.58 -14.79
CA LEU A 200 6.67 -18.70 -13.38
C LEU A 200 5.43 -18.75 -12.47
N ALA A 201 4.43 -17.91 -12.74
CA ALA A 201 3.18 -17.90 -11.97
C ALA A 201 2.38 -19.21 -12.13
N THR A 202 2.31 -19.77 -13.35
CA THR A 202 1.64 -21.06 -13.59
C THR A 202 2.38 -22.22 -12.92
N SER A 203 3.72 -22.21 -12.93
CA SER A 203 4.53 -23.24 -12.27
C SER A 203 4.38 -23.21 -10.74
N VAL A 204 4.34 -22.00 -10.15
CA VAL A 204 4.15 -21.82 -8.70
C VAL A 204 2.73 -22.22 -8.28
N ALA A 205 1.71 -21.90 -9.08
CA ALA A 205 0.33 -22.31 -8.83
C ALA A 205 0.15 -23.83 -8.91
N LEU A 206 0.79 -24.50 -9.87
CA LEU A 206 0.81 -25.96 -9.98
C LEU A 206 1.50 -26.62 -8.80
N ALA A 207 2.65 -26.11 -8.37
CA ALA A 207 3.38 -26.63 -7.21
C ALA A 207 2.57 -26.44 -5.91
N ALA A 208 1.94 -25.28 -5.72
CA ALA A 208 1.10 -25.01 -4.56
C ALA A 208 -0.16 -25.89 -4.55
N GLY A 209 -0.77 -26.16 -5.71
CA GLY A 209 -1.91 -27.06 -5.83
C GLY A 209 -1.55 -28.52 -5.54
N LEU A 210 -0.40 -29.00 -6.03
CA LEU A 210 0.10 -30.34 -5.75
C LEU A 210 0.47 -30.53 -4.27
N LEU A 211 1.06 -29.51 -3.64
CA LEU A 211 1.34 -29.54 -2.20
C LEU A 211 0.06 -29.49 -1.36
N ALA A 212 -0.95 -28.70 -1.76
CA ALA A 212 -2.24 -28.66 -1.07
C ALA A 212 -3.02 -29.98 -1.20
N TRP A 213 -2.91 -30.69 -2.33
CA TRP A 213 -3.46 -32.05 -2.48
C TRP A 213 -2.72 -33.03 -1.57
N TYR A 214 -1.39 -33.03 -1.59
CA TYR A 214 -0.58 -34.02 -0.84
C TYR A 214 -0.76 -33.95 0.69
N TYR A 215 -1.19 -32.81 1.22
CA TYR A 215 -1.38 -32.56 2.66
C TYR A 215 -2.86 -32.51 3.11
N MET A 216 -3.81 -32.84 2.23
CA MET A 216 -5.21 -33.14 2.57
C MET A 216 -5.45 -34.64 2.58
#